data_AF-A0A5R8QBC7-F1
#
_entry.id   AF-A0A5R8QBC7-F1
#
_cell.length_a   1.000
_cell.length_b   1.000
_cell.length_c   1.000
_cell.angle_alpha   90.00
_cell.angle_beta   90.00
_cell.angle_gamma   90.00
#
_symmetry.space_group_name_H-M   'P 1'
#
loop_
_entity.id
_entity.type
_entity.pdbx_description
1 polymer ?
#
loop_
_entity_poly.entity_id
_entity_poly.type
_entity_poly.pdbx_seq_one_letter_code
_entity_poly.pdbx_strand_id
1 'polypeptide(L)'
;MSGLLTLADVARRDARFSKLEYDALESSAHELIGPFVLTLNEWRVENHDPGKGISVTPQTQSNSFGKAGRNDPCPCGSGKKYKKCCALN
;
A
#
# COMPACT_ATOMS: atom_id res chain seq x y z
N MET A 1 8.79 -16.91 -14.07
CA MET A 1 9.08 -16.01 -12.93
C MET A 1 10.38 -15.19 -13.06
N SER A 2 11.18 -15.33 -14.13
CA SER A 2 12.47 -14.61 -14.25
C SER A 2 12.31 -13.07 -14.34
N GLY A 3 11.39 -12.57 -15.18
CA GLY A 3 11.23 -11.12 -15.38
C GLY A 3 10.73 -10.33 -14.17
N LEU A 4 10.01 -10.97 -13.24
CA LEU A 4 9.51 -10.29 -12.03
C LEU A 4 10.62 -10.02 -11.02
N LEU A 5 11.60 -10.94 -10.92
CA LEU A 5 12.79 -10.75 -10.11
C LEU A 5 13.68 -9.65 -10.69
N THR A 6 13.79 -9.56 -12.02
CA THR A 6 14.45 -8.45 -12.71
C THR A 6 13.86 -7.10 -12.33
N LEU A 7 12.52 -6.97 -12.29
CA LEU A 7 11.87 -5.73 -11.85
C LEU A 7 12.17 -5.37 -10.39
N ALA A 8 12.19 -6.35 -9.49
CA ALA A 8 12.52 -6.13 -8.08
C ALA A 8 13.98 -5.66 -7.92
N ASP A 9 14.89 -6.22 -8.71
CA ASP A 9 16.31 -5.86 -8.69
C ASP A 9 16.54 -4.47 -9.31
N VAL A 10 15.81 -4.13 -10.40
CA VAL A 10 15.78 -2.78 -10.99
C VAL A 10 15.27 -1.74 -10.00
N ALA A 11 14.17 -2.01 -9.29
CA ALA A 11 13.60 -1.10 -8.29
C ALA A 11 14.54 -0.86 -7.10
N ARG A 12 15.36 -1.85 -6.74
CA ARG A 12 16.40 -1.73 -5.71
C ARG A 12 17.67 -1.02 -6.18
N ARG A 13 17.72 -0.59 -7.45
CA ARG A 13 18.92 -0.06 -8.11
C ARG A 13 20.12 -0.97 -7.91
N ASP A 14 19.90 -2.27 -8.06
CA ASP A 14 20.96 -3.26 -7.95
C ASP A 14 22.04 -2.98 -9.00
N ALA A 15 23.30 -2.90 -8.56
CA ALA A 15 24.45 -2.52 -9.39
C ALA A 15 24.79 -3.56 -10.48
N ARG A 16 24.06 -4.68 -10.53
CA ARG A 16 24.22 -5.75 -11.52
C ARG A 16 23.75 -5.37 -12.93
N PHE A 17 22.98 -4.30 -13.10
CA PHE A 17 22.52 -3.84 -14.41
C PHE A 17 23.41 -2.73 -14.95
N SER A 18 23.96 -2.94 -16.14
CA SER A 18 24.59 -1.91 -16.94
C SER A 18 23.53 -0.94 -17.50
N LYS A 19 23.96 0.26 -17.88
CA LYS A 19 23.08 1.24 -18.51
C LYS A 19 22.39 0.69 -19.77
N LEU A 20 23.09 -0.10 -20.57
CA LEU A 20 22.55 -0.72 -21.78
C LEU A 20 21.41 -1.70 -21.47
N GLU A 21 21.51 -2.44 -20.37
CA GLU A 21 20.45 -3.36 -19.94
C GLU A 21 19.21 -2.61 -19.44
N TYR A 22 19.40 -1.48 -18.75
CA TYR A 22 18.29 -0.60 -18.38
C TYR A 22 17.58 -0.04 -19.62
N ASP A 23 18.34 0.52 -20.57
CA ASP A 23 17.79 1.11 -21.78
C ASP A 23 17.04 0.05 -22.63
N ALA A 24 17.56 -1.18 -22.71
CA ALA A 24 16.90 -2.28 -23.40
C ALA A 24 15.59 -2.70 -22.71
N LEU A 25 15.60 -2.79 -21.37
CA LEU A 25 14.40 -3.09 -20.58
C LEU A 25 13.34 -1.98 -20.70
N GLU A 26 13.75 -0.72 -20.69
CA GLU A 26 12.86 0.43 -20.85
C GLU A 26 12.20 0.42 -22.23
N SER A 27 12.96 0.15 -23.30
CA SER A 27 12.39 0.08 -24.66
C SER A 27 11.36 -1.05 -24.82
N SER A 28 11.54 -2.17 -24.13
CA SER A 28 10.64 -3.33 -24.17
C SER A 28 9.53 -3.28 -23.12
N ALA A 29 9.51 -2.27 -22.25
CA ALA A 29 8.61 -2.22 -21.10
C ALA A 29 7.12 -2.29 -21.49
N HIS A 30 6.72 -1.62 -22.58
CA HIS A 30 5.32 -1.59 -23.04
C HIS A 30 4.76 -2.98 -23.36
N GLU A 31 5.58 -3.86 -23.95
CA GLU A 31 5.21 -5.26 -24.24
C GLU A 31 5.20 -6.13 -22.97
N LEU A 32 6.02 -5.78 -21.97
CA LEU A 32 6.20 -6.58 -20.75
C LEU A 32 5.21 -6.22 -19.63
N ILE A 33 4.73 -4.98 -19.58
CA ILE A 33 3.83 -4.49 -18.51
C ILE A 33 2.55 -5.32 -18.44
N GLY A 34 1.88 -5.55 -19.58
CA GLY A 34 0.62 -6.32 -19.61
C GLY A 34 0.79 -7.73 -19.04
N PRO A 35 1.71 -8.55 -19.60
CA PRO A 35 2.02 -9.88 -19.07
C PRO A 35 2.39 -9.88 -17.58
N PHE A 36 3.19 -8.91 -17.12
CA PHE A 36 3.56 -8.83 -15.71
C PHE A 36 2.38 -8.53 -14.79
N VAL A 37 1.47 -7.63 -15.19
CA VAL A 37 0.25 -7.35 -14.44
C VAL A 37 -0.61 -8.60 -14.31
N LEU A 38 -0.78 -9.36 -15.39
CA LEU A 38 -1.54 -10.61 -15.38
C LEU A 38 -0.90 -11.64 -14.45
N THR A 39 0.40 -11.90 -14.60
CA THR A 39 1.14 -12.85 -13.75
C THR A 39 1.07 -12.45 -12.26
N LEU A 40 1.21 -11.16 -11.94
CA LEU A 40 1.09 -10.67 -10.56
C LEU A 40 -0.33 -10.88 -10.00
N ASN A 41 -1.35 -10.61 -10.81
CA ASN A 41 -2.72 -10.79 -10.38
C ASN A 41 -3.07 -12.27 -10.18
N GLU A 42 -2.62 -13.15 -11.08
CA GLU A 42 -2.75 -14.60 -10.94
C GLU A 42 -2.10 -15.08 -9.64
N TRP A 43 -0.84 -14.72 -9.41
CA TRP A 43 -0.14 -15.06 -8.17
C TRP A 43 -0.88 -14.53 -6.93
N ARG A 44 -1.37 -13.28 -6.98
CA ARG A 44 -2.18 -12.69 -5.90
C ARG A 44 -3.42 -13.51 -5.62
N VAL A 45 -4.14 -13.97 -6.65
CA VAL A 45 -5.36 -14.78 -6.50
C VAL A 45 -5.03 -16.15 -5.92
N GLU A 46 -3.99 -16.81 -6.41
CA GLU A 46 -3.54 -18.12 -5.92
C GLU A 46 -3.08 -18.05 -4.45
N ASN A 47 -2.44 -16.96 -4.06
CA ASN A 47 -1.92 -16.73 -2.71
C ASN A 47 -2.84 -15.82 -1.88
N HIS A 48 -4.08 -15.58 -2.34
CA HIS A 48 -5.04 -14.77 -1.63
C HIS A 48 -5.51 -15.53 -0.39
N ASP A 49 -4.93 -15.20 0.75
CA ASP A 49 -5.44 -15.63 2.05
C ASP A 49 -6.54 -14.67 2.51
N PRO A 50 -7.82 -15.08 2.50
CA PRO A 50 -8.92 -14.25 2.97
C PRO A 50 -8.81 -13.85 4.46
N GLY A 51 -7.98 -14.55 5.24
CA GLY A 51 -7.66 -14.22 6.63
C GLY A 51 -6.52 -13.20 6.80
N LYS A 52 -5.72 -12.96 5.74
CA LYS A 52 -4.60 -12.00 5.72
C LYS A 52 -4.93 -10.83 4.82
N GLY A 53 -6.12 -10.26 4.97
CA GLY A 53 -6.44 -8.99 4.35
C GLY A 53 -5.45 -7.93 4.86
N ILE A 54 -4.74 -7.25 3.94
CA ILE A 54 -4.30 -5.89 4.22
C ILE A 54 -5.60 -5.19 4.60
N SER A 55 -5.71 -4.79 5.86
CA SER A 55 -6.86 -4.11 6.40
C SER A 55 -6.92 -2.72 5.77
N VAL A 56 -7.29 -2.65 4.49
CA VAL A 56 -7.92 -1.47 3.93
C VAL A 56 -9.37 -1.53 4.41
N THR A 57 -9.54 -1.52 5.74
CA THR A 57 -10.75 -0.96 6.29
C THR A 57 -10.84 0.41 5.64
N PRO A 58 -11.91 0.74 4.90
CA PRO A 58 -12.29 2.13 4.84
C PRO A 58 -12.41 2.49 6.32
N GLN A 59 -11.47 3.26 6.85
CA GLN A 59 -11.72 3.97 8.08
C GLN A 59 -12.79 5.01 7.72
N THR A 60 -14.01 4.54 7.45
CA THR A 60 -15.16 5.18 8.02
C THR A 60 -14.81 5.19 9.49
N GLN A 61 -14.33 6.34 9.97
CA GLN A 61 -14.19 6.63 11.37
C GLN A 61 -15.61 6.52 11.95
N SER A 62 -16.12 5.31 12.12
CA SER A 62 -17.13 5.08 13.11
C SER A 62 -16.44 5.49 14.38
N ASN A 63 -16.86 6.63 14.92
CA ASN A 63 -16.47 7.07 16.26
C ASN A 63 -16.97 5.97 17.22
N SER A 64 -16.21 4.88 17.32
CA SER A 64 -16.41 3.78 18.27
C SER A 64 -16.16 4.27 19.69
N PHE A 65 -15.59 5.46 19.83
CA PHE A 65 -15.68 6.29 21.00
C PHE A 65 -17.12 6.77 21.14
N GLY A 66 -17.95 5.99 21.85
CA GLY A 66 -19.35 6.33 22.14
C GLY A 66 -19.48 7.80 22.51
N LYS A 67 -20.52 8.48 21.97
CA LYS A 67 -20.79 9.93 22.02
C LYS A 67 -19.97 10.70 23.09
N ALA A 68 -18.70 10.98 22.80
CA ALA A 68 -17.87 11.73 23.72
C ALA A 68 -18.41 13.17 23.78
N GLY A 69 -18.71 13.65 24.99
CA GLY A 69 -19.14 15.01 25.19
C GLY A 69 -18.07 15.99 24.74
N ARG A 70 -18.47 17.13 24.20
CA ARG A 70 -17.56 18.15 23.64
C ARG A 70 -16.45 18.59 24.63
N ASN A 71 -16.72 18.54 25.94
CA ASN A 71 -15.76 18.91 26.98
C ASN A 71 -14.99 17.73 27.61
N ASP A 72 -15.31 16.49 27.25
CA ASP A 72 -14.67 15.29 27.81
C ASP A 72 -13.25 15.11 27.27
N PRO A 73 -12.39 14.32 27.93
CA PRO A 73 -11.09 13.93 27.38
C PRO A 73 -11.23 13.31 25.98
N CYS A 74 -10.33 13.68 25.07
CA CYS A 74 -10.31 13.14 23.72
C CYS A 74 -10.01 11.65 23.79
N PRO A 75 -10.86 10.79 23.20
CA PRO A 75 -10.67 9.36 23.26
C PRO A 75 -9.52 8.87 22.36
N CYS A 76 -8.93 9.79 21.58
CA CYS A 76 -7.70 9.63 20.82
C CYS A 76 -6.42 9.54 21.69
N GLY A 77 -6.52 9.70 23.02
CA GLY A 77 -5.38 9.59 23.93
C GLY A 77 -4.49 10.84 24.00
N SER A 78 -4.90 11.96 23.42
CA SER A 78 -4.08 13.19 23.36
C SER A 78 -4.01 13.98 24.68
N GLY A 79 -4.82 13.63 25.69
CA GLY A 79 -4.98 14.38 26.93
C GLY A 79 -5.73 15.72 26.78
N LYS A 80 -6.12 16.12 25.57
CA LYS A 80 -6.90 17.34 25.29
C LYS A 80 -8.40 17.08 25.41
N LYS A 81 -9.22 18.12 25.63
CA LYS A 81 -10.69 18.01 25.51
C LYS A 81 -11.10 17.69 24.06
N TYR A 82 -12.17 16.91 23.86
CA TYR A 82 -12.64 16.48 22.53
C TYR A 82 -12.80 17.65 21.55
N LYS A 83 -13.40 18.77 21.99
CA LYS A 83 -13.54 20.01 21.20
C LYS A 83 -12.26 20.72 20.78
N LYS A 84 -11.14 20.39 21.41
CA LYS A 84 -9.82 20.96 21.12
C LYS A 84 -8.91 19.92 20.46
N CYS A 85 -9.46 18.82 19.98
CA CYS A 85 -8.72 17.73 19.35
C CYS A 85 -9.49 17.19 18.14
N CYS A 86 -10.12 16.01 18.25
CA CYS A 86 -10.77 15.35 17.11
C CYS A 86 -12.10 15.98 16.69
N ALA A 87 -12.71 16.86 17.48
CA ALA A 87 -13.88 17.64 17.09
C ALA A 87 -13.54 19.09 16.71
N LEU A 88 -12.27 19.35 16.37
CA LEU A 88 -11.88 20.55 15.65
C LEU A 88 -12.25 20.34 14.18
N ASN A 89 -13.40 20.87 13.78
CA ASN A 89 -13.54 21.33 12.40
C ASN A 89 -12.75 22.63 12.25
#